data_AF-A0A5C7N788-F1
#
_entry.id   AF-A0A5C7N788-F1
#
_cell.length_a   1.000
_cell.length_b   1.000
_cell.length_c   1.000
_cell.angle_alpha   90.00
_cell.angle_beta   90.00
_cell.angle_gamma   90.00
#
_symmetry.space_group_name_H-M   'P 1'
#
loop_
_entity.id
_entity.type
_entity.pdbx_description
1 polymer ?
#
loop_
_entity_poly.entity_id
_entity_poly.type
_entity_poly.pdbx_seq_one_letter_code
_entity_poly.pdbx_strand_id
1 'polypeptide(L)' 'MPVGGPTPVGSWYPDPEDPTQLRWWDGRQWTDQRRPR' A
#
# COMPACT_ATOMS: atom_id res chain seq x y z
N MET A 1 6.77 13.53 23.78
CA MET A 1 5.95 13.60 22.56
C MET A 1 6.27 12.36 21.72
N PRO A 2 5.42 11.34 21.63
CA PRO A 2 5.72 10.19 20.79
C PRO A 2 5.43 10.55 19.33
N VAL A 3 6.51 10.70 18.55
CA VAL A 3 6.44 10.71 17.07
C VAL A 3 6.30 9.25 16.62
N GLY A 4 5.10 8.84 16.27
CA GLY A 4 4.83 7.44 15.90
C GLY A 4 3.35 7.12 16.00
N GLY A 5 2.51 7.94 15.35
CA GLY A 5 1.15 7.47 15.06
C GLY A 5 1.26 6.19 14.21
N PRO A 6 0.41 5.17 14.44
CA PRO A 6 0.45 3.96 13.63
C PRO A 6 0.41 4.39 12.17
N THR A 7 1.40 3.98 11.39
CA THR A 7 1.41 4.15 9.94
C THR A 7 0.02 3.83 9.41
N PRO A 8 -0.60 4.70 8.59
CA PRO A 8 -1.99 4.54 8.19
C PRO A 8 -2.19 3.11 7.68
N VAL A 9 -3.20 2.46 8.24
CA VAL A 9 -3.61 1.08 8.02
C VAL A 9 -3.85 0.85 6.53
N GLY A 10 -2.78 0.47 5.86
CA GLY A 10 -2.64 0.30 4.43
C GLY A 10 -2.92 1.50 3.51
N SER A 11 -2.26 1.49 2.35
CA SER A 11 -2.43 2.48 1.28
C SER A 11 -2.20 1.84 -0.07
N TRP A 12 -2.75 2.46 -1.11
CA TRP A 12 -2.60 2.00 -2.49
C TRP A 12 -1.35 2.62 -3.10
N TYR A 13 -0.48 1.78 -3.62
CA TYR A 13 0.75 2.18 -4.28
C TYR A 13 0.84 1.52 -5.66
N PRO A 14 1.63 2.06 -6.61
CA PRO A 14 1.85 1.42 -7.90
C PRO A 14 2.37 -0.01 -7.73
N ASP A 15 1.78 -0.96 -8.46
CA ASP A 15 2.25 -2.34 -8.43
C ASP A 15 3.67 -2.38 -9.03
N PRO A 16 4.68 -2.92 -8.32
CA PRO A 16 6.04 -3.03 -8.85
C PRO A 16 6.15 -3.98 -10.06
N GLU A 17 5.20 -4.89 -10.25
CA GLU A 17 5.13 -5.78 -11.42
C GLU A 17 4.42 -5.11 -12.60
N ASP A 18 3.42 -4.26 -12.33
CA ASP A 18 2.66 -3.53 -13.34
C ASP A 18 2.29 -2.10 -12.88
N PRO A 19 3.03 -1.06 -13.33
CA PRO A 19 2.81 0.31 -12.89
C PRO A 19 1.47 0.92 -13.37
N THR A 20 0.72 0.23 -14.23
CA THR A 20 -0.63 0.64 -14.64
C THR A 20 -1.69 0.28 -13.58
N GLN A 21 -1.32 -0.56 -12.62
CA GLN A 21 -2.17 -1.00 -11.53
C GLN A 21 -1.68 -0.43 -10.20
N LEU A 22 -2.63 -0.32 -9.26
CA LEU A 22 -2.35 -0.03 -7.86
C LEU A 22 -2.53 -1.31 -7.06
N ARG A 23 -1.56 -1.62 -6.21
CA ARG A 23 -1.62 -2.73 -5.25
C ARG A 23 -1.74 -2.18 -3.83
N TRP A 24 -2.50 -2.88 -2.99
CA TRP A 24 -2.67 -2.48 -1.59
C TRP A 24 -1.48 -2.96 -0.76
N TRP A 25 -0.80 -1.99 -0.14
CA TRP A 25 0.23 -2.22 0.87
C TRP A 25 -0.40 -2.08 2.24
N ASP A 26 -0.38 -3.13 3.08
CA ASP A 26 -1.00 -3.10 4.42
C ASP A 26 -0.14 -2.38 5.48
N GLY A 27 1.03 -1.87 5.10
CA GLY A 27 2.03 -1.32 6.02
C GLY A 27 3.12 -2.32 6.42
N ARG A 28 2.92 -3.60 6.12
CA ARG A 28 3.90 -4.68 6.35
C ARG A 28 4.26 -5.46 5.09
N GLN A 29 3.28 -5.68 4.23
CA GLN A 29 3.44 -6.45 3.00
C GLN A 29 2.44 -6.00 1.93
N TRP A 30 2.76 -6.33 0.69
CA TRP A 30 1.83 -6.20 -0.42
C TRP A 30 0.77 -7.29 -0.32
N THR A 31 -0.49 -6.91 -0.40
CA THR A 31 -1.60 -7.86 -0.43
C THR A 31 -1.98 -8.19 -1.87
N ASP A 32 -2.92 -9.13 -2.07
CA ASP A 32 -3.40 -9.49 -3.40
C ASP A 32 -4.45 -8.51 -3.94
N GLN A 33 -4.88 -7.54 -3.14
CA GLN A 33 -5.79 -6.50 -3.59
C GLN A 33 -5.09 -5.60 -4.59
N ARG A 34 -5.55 -5.67 -5.84
CA ARG A 34 -5.12 -4.85 -6.97
C ARG A 34 -6.32 -4.12 -7.53
N ARG A 35 -6.10 -2.89 -8.02
CA ARG A 35 -7.12 -2.11 -8.72
C ARG A 35 -6.50 -1.30 -9.85
N PRO A 36 -7.24 -1.04 -10.93
CA PRO A 36 -6.80 -0.13 -11.98
C PRO A 36 -6.60 1.27 -11.40
N ARG A 37 -5.59 1.98 -11.91
CA ARG A 37 -5.33 3.37 -11.53
C ARG A 37 -6.41 4.33 -12.04
#